data_AF-A0A2P5AXL1-F1
#
_entry.id   AF-A0A2P5AXL1-F1
#
_cell.length_a   1.000
_cell.length_b   1.000
_cell.length_c   1.000
_cell.angle_alpha   90.00
_cell.angle_beta   90.00
_cell.angle_gamma   90.00
#
_symmetry.space_group_name_H-M   'P 1'
#
loop_
_entity.id
_entity.type
_entity.pdbx_description
1 polymer ?
#
loop_
_entity_poly.entity_id
_entity_poly.type
_entity_poly.pdbx_seq_one_letter_code
_entity_poly.pdbx_strand_id
1 'polypeptide(L)'
;MPVEALETLNEFGRTALHYAVFVRDVKSSVALVEKTSALTNILDREGWTTLFHACLFGFGSKDLVWYLALFTKNELGHPFTGPLAGSLVQTVVAAGHLGN
;
A
#
# COMPACT_ATOMS: atom_id res chain seq x y z
N MET A 1 11.87 -9.66 -15.49
CA MET A 1 10.45 -9.33 -15.72
C MET A 1 10.38 -7.85 -16.08
N PRO A 2 9.68 -7.48 -17.17
CA PRO A 2 9.48 -6.07 -17.53
C PRO A 2 8.71 -5.34 -16.42
N VAL A 3 9.00 -4.05 -16.24
CA VAL A 3 8.42 -3.24 -15.16
C VAL A 3 6.91 -3.10 -15.33
N GLU A 4 6.46 -3.02 -16.58
CA GLU A 4 5.05 -2.91 -16.97
C GLU A 4 4.25 -4.16 -16.58
N ALA A 5 4.88 -5.33 -16.53
CA ALA A 5 4.21 -6.55 -16.07
C ALA A 5 3.89 -6.49 -14.56
N LEU A 6 4.63 -5.72 -13.77
CA LEU A 6 4.35 -5.54 -12.33
C LEU A 6 3.10 -4.70 -12.08
N GLU A 7 2.75 -3.82 -13.02
CA GLU A 7 1.57 -2.97 -12.96
C GLU A 7 0.31 -3.69 -13.45
N THR A 8 0.42 -4.96 -13.84
CA THR A 8 -0.72 -5.77 -14.26
C THR A 8 -1.71 -5.92 -13.12
N LEU A 9 -2.96 -5.57 -13.41
CA LEU A 9 -4.07 -5.62 -12.46
C LEU A 9 -4.86 -6.91 -12.66
N ASN A 10 -5.27 -7.52 -11.56
CA ASN A 10 -6.25 -8.58 -11.62
C ASN A 10 -7.70 -8.04 -11.68
N GLU A 11 -8.67 -8.94 -11.57
CA GLU A 11 -10.10 -8.59 -11.56
C GLU A 11 -10.54 -7.70 -10.39
N PHE A 12 -9.70 -7.49 -9.37
CA PHE A 12 -9.97 -6.58 -8.26
C PHE A 12 -9.24 -5.23 -8.41
N GLY A 13 -8.53 -5.01 -9.52
CA GLY A 13 -7.67 -3.83 -9.68
C GLY A 13 -6.37 -3.94 -8.88
N ARG A 14 -6.01 -5.13 -8.37
CA ARG A 14 -4.86 -5.32 -7.48
C ARG A 14 -3.64 -5.78 -8.25
N THR A 15 -2.51 -5.20 -7.91
CA THR A 15 -1.16 -5.64 -8.34
C THR A 15 -0.62 -6.74 -7.43
N ALA A 16 0.50 -7.36 -7.82
CA ALA A 16 1.25 -8.27 -6.96
C ALA A 16 1.65 -7.63 -5.61
N LEU A 17 1.92 -6.32 -5.57
CA LEU A 17 2.28 -5.61 -4.34
C LEU A 17 1.14 -5.59 -3.32
N HIS A 18 -0.12 -5.46 -3.75
CA HIS A 18 -1.27 -5.54 -2.86
C HIS A 18 -1.31 -6.88 -2.11
N TYR A 19 -1.04 -7.97 -2.82
CA TYR A 19 -1.01 -9.30 -2.22
C TYR A 19 0.21 -9.52 -1.32
N ALA A 20 1.40 -9.06 -1.72
CA ALA A 20 2.59 -9.15 -0.89
C ALA A 20 2.41 -8.42 0.46
N VAL A 21 1.77 -7.25 0.43
CA VAL A 21 1.40 -6.49 1.63
C VAL A 21 0.33 -7.21 2.45
N PHE A 22 -0.72 -7.73 1.80
CA PHE A 22 -1.81 -8.46 2.47
C PHE A 22 -1.29 -9.69 3.25
N VAL A 23 -0.33 -10.43 2.69
CA VAL A 23 0.30 -11.58 3.37
C VAL A 23 1.48 -11.20 4.27
N ARG A 24 1.79 -9.91 4.40
CA ARG A 24 2.88 -9.34 5.22
C ARG A 24 4.28 -9.83 4.81
N ASP A 25 4.48 -10.12 3.53
CA ASP A 25 5.81 -10.45 3.00
C ASP A 25 6.63 -9.18 2.77
N VAL A 26 7.37 -8.78 3.81
CA VAL A 26 8.22 -7.57 3.77
C VAL A 26 9.27 -7.66 2.67
N LYS A 27 9.89 -8.83 2.46
CA LYS A 27 10.98 -8.97 1.48
C LYS A 27 10.46 -8.80 0.07
N SER A 28 9.36 -9.48 -0.28
CA SER A 28 8.75 -9.31 -1.60
C SER A 28 8.20 -7.90 -1.79
N SER A 29 7.60 -7.31 -0.75
CA SER A 29 7.07 -5.94 -0.82
C SER A 29 8.17 -4.93 -1.13
N VAL A 30 9.30 -4.99 -0.40
CA VAL A 30 10.47 -4.13 -0.64
C VAL A 30 11.03 -4.36 -2.05
N ALA A 31 11.24 -5.62 -2.45
CA ALA A 31 11.79 -5.93 -3.77
C ALA A 31 10.89 -5.43 -4.92
N LEU A 32 9.57 -5.46 -4.76
CA LEU A 32 8.62 -4.94 -5.75
C LEU A 32 8.68 -3.41 -5.85
N VAL A 33 8.72 -2.71 -4.71
CA VAL A 33 8.84 -1.24 -4.67
C VAL A 33 10.17 -0.76 -5.23
N GLU A 34 11.27 -1.48 -4.97
CA GLU A 34 12.60 -1.17 -5.54
C GLU A 34 12.64 -1.31 -7.06
N LYS A 35 11.83 -2.21 -7.64
CA LYS A 35 11.71 -2.33 -9.10
C LYS A 35 10.95 -1.16 -9.69
N THR A 36 9.88 -0.72 -9.03
CA THR A 36 9.11 0.46 -9.41
C THR A 36 8.26 0.95 -8.25
N SER A 37 8.53 2.17 -7.79
CA SER A 37 7.75 2.79 -6.71
C SER A 37 6.36 3.25 -7.17
N ALA A 38 6.11 3.32 -8.49
CA ALA A 38 4.80 3.68 -9.05
C ALA A 38 3.70 2.71 -8.58
N LEU A 39 4.05 1.45 -8.30
CA LEU A 39 3.13 0.43 -7.79
C LEU A 39 2.41 0.85 -6.50
N THR A 40 3.05 1.69 -5.68
CA THR A 40 2.50 2.11 -4.38
C THR A 40 1.31 3.05 -4.51
N ASN A 41 1.15 3.72 -5.66
CA ASN A 41 0.08 4.67 -5.95
C ASN A 41 -1.07 4.04 -6.75
N ILE A 42 -0.92 2.79 -7.18
CA ILE A 42 -1.99 2.09 -7.91
C ILE A 42 -3.13 1.80 -6.94
N LEU A 43 -4.33 2.15 -7.36
CA LEU A 43 -5.56 1.92 -6.62
C LEU A 43 -6.22 0.62 -7.07
N ASP A 44 -6.69 -0.16 -6.10
CA ASP A 44 -7.62 -1.24 -6.40
C ASP A 44 -9.03 -0.70 -6.74
N ARG A 45 -9.96 -1.61 -7.07
CA ARG A 45 -11.34 -1.21 -7.44
C ARG A 45 -12.12 -0.53 -6.32
N GLU A 46 -11.68 -0.67 -5.07
CA GLU A 46 -12.25 0.03 -3.91
C GLU A 46 -11.58 1.39 -3.68
N GLY A 47 -10.63 1.77 -4.54
CA GLY A 47 -9.85 3.01 -4.41
C GLY A 47 -8.74 2.90 -3.37
N TRP A 48 -8.30 1.70 -3.00
CA TRP A 48 -7.30 1.52 -1.94
C TRP A 48 -5.90 1.38 -2.53
N THR A 49 -4.95 2.12 -1.98
CA THR A 49 -3.51 1.92 -2.24
C THR A 49 -2.98 0.74 -1.45
N THR A 50 -1.79 0.26 -1.82
CA THR A 50 -1.04 -0.73 -1.02
C THR A 50 -0.76 -0.25 0.40
N LEU A 51 -0.56 1.06 0.61
CA LEU A 51 -0.41 1.62 1.95
C LEU A 51 -1.69 1.46 2.78
N PHE A 52 -2.86 1.70 2.18
CA PHE A 52 -4.14 1.52 2.85
C PHE A 52 -4.35 0.04 3.26
N HIS A 53 -4.00 -0.89 2.37
CA HIS A 53 -3.97 -2.33 2.69
C HIS A 53 -3.02 -2.65 3.84
N ALA A 54 -1.82 -2.07 3.86
CA ALA A 54 -0.85 -2.27 4.94
C ALA A 54 -1.39 -1.77 6.29
N CYS A 55 -2.10 -0.63 6.29
CA CYS A 55 -2.72 -0.10 7.50
C CYS A 55 -3.89 -0.96 7.98
N LEU A 56 -4.75 -1.45 7.06
CA LEU A 56 -5.92 -2.26 7.42
C LEU A 56 -5.57 -3.69 7.84
N PHE A 57 -4.63 -4.33 7.15
CA PHE A 57 -4.37 -5.77 7.28
C PHE A 57 -2.98 -6.06 7.84
N GLY A 58 -2.05 -5.11 7.76
CA GLY A 58 -0.66 -5.26 8.17
C GLY A 58 -0.39 -5.02 9.66
N PHE A 59 -1.34 -5.35 10.54
CA PHE A 59 -1.15 -5.29 11.98
C PHE A 59 0.19 -5.94 12.37
N GLY A 60 1.10 -5.13 12.95
CA GLY A 60 2.38 -5.59 13.47
C GLY A 60 3.61 -5.43 12.56
N SER A 61 3.52 -4.83 11.37
CA SER A 61 4.73 -4.47 10.58
C SER A 61 4.84 -2.95 10.39
N LYS A 62 5.17 -2.25 11.49
CA LYS A 62 5.39 -0.79 11.47
C LYS A 62 6.42 -0.39 10.41
N ASP A 63 7.46 -1.19 10.23
CA ASP A 63 8.51 -0.94 9.23
C ASP A 63 7.98 -0.99 7.80
N LEU A 64 7.09 -1.94 7.49
CA LEU A 64 6.51 -2.05 6.14
C LEU A 64 5.55 -0.89 5.86
N VAL A 65 4.72 -0.52 6.84
CA VAL A 65 3.84 0.65 6.74
C VAL A 65 4.66 1.92 6.52
N TRP A 66 5.72 2.11 7.31
CA TRP A 66 6.62 3.26 7.17
C TRP A 66 7.33 3.27 5.81
N TYR A 67 7.85 2.12 5.38
CA TYR A 67 8.50 1.98 4.09
C TYR A 67 7.55 2.34 2.95
N LEU A 68 6.33 1.79 2.92
CA LEU A 68 5.34 2.11 1.89
C LEU A 68 4.94 3.59 1.92
N ALA A 69 4.82 4.19 3.11
CA ALA A 69 4.51 5.62 3.25
C ALA A 69 5.59 6.53 2.65
N LEU A 70 6.87 6.14 2.68
CA LEU A 70 7.96 6.91 2.06
C LEU A 70 7.90 6.91 0.52
N PHE A 71 7.32 5.87 -0.08
CA PHE A 71 7.28 5.70 -1.55
C PHE A 71 5.90 6.01 -2.15
N THR A 72 4.84 6.05 -1.33
CA THR A 72 3.49 6.45 -1.76
C THR A 72 3.43 7.97 -1.85
N LYS A 73 3.10 8.51 -3.02
CA LYS A 73 3.01 9.96 -3.25
C LYS A 73 1.58 10.43 -3.11
N ASN A 74 1.40 11.71 -2.79
CA ASN A 74 0.10 12.36 -2.82
C ASN A 74 -0.18 12.93 -4.22
N GLU A 75 -0.27 12.07 -5.22
CA GLU A 75 -0.60 12.43 -6.59
C GLU A 75 -2.01 11.87 -6.91
N LEU A 76 -2.82 12.59 -7.69
CA LEU A 76 -4.18 12.18 -8.14
C LEU A 76 -5.32 12.15 -7.09
N GLY A 77 -5.18 12.82 -5.95
CA GLY A 77 -6.31 12.91 -5.01
C GLY A 77 -6.44 11.70 -4.07
N HIS A 78 -5.41 10.86 -4.00
CA HIS A 78 -5.30 9.69 -3.13
C HIS A 78 -3.84 9.50 -2.69
N PRO A 79 -3.56 8.77 -1.60
CA PRO A 79 -4.53 8.25 -0.63
C PRO A 79 -4.95 9.30 0.42
N PHE A 80 -4.34 10.50 0.41
CA PHE A 80 -4.55 11.53 1.43
C PHE A 80 -5.69 12.52 1.13
N THR A 81 -6.44 12.28 0.06
CA THR A 81 -7.56 13.13 -0.37
C THR A 81 -8.77 12.25 -0.75
N GLY A 82 -9.98 12.83 -0.76
CA GLY A 82 -11.24 12.09 -0.98
C GLY A 82 -11.86 11.41 0.27
N PRO A 83 -12.98 10.68 0.13
CA PRO A 83 -13.77 10.15 1.26
C PRO A 83 -13.01 9.18 2.17
N LEU A 84 -11.95 8.53 1.66
CA LEU A 84 -11.15 7.55 2.37
C LEU A 84 -9.94 8.17 3.10
N ALA A 85 -9.65 9.46 2.91
CA ALA A 85 -8.53 10.14 3.55
C ALA A 85 -8.65 10.12 5.08
N GLY A 86 -9.87 10.34 5.61
CA GLY A 86 -10.14 10.24 7.04
C GLY A 86 -9.90 8.84 7.59
N SER A 87 -10.34 7.82 6.85
CA SER A 87 -10.09 6.41 7.19
C SER A 87 -8.60 6.10 7.20
N LEU A 88 -7.84 6.54 6.19
CA LEU A 88 -6.39 6.34 6.15
C LEU A 88 -5.71 6.97 7.37
N VAL A 89 -6.03 8.23 7.70
CA VAL A 89 -5.45 8.91 8.87
C VAL A 89 -5.79 8.14 10.16
N GLN A 90 -7.04 7.73 10.32
CA GLN A 90 -7.45 6.92 11.47
C GLN A 90 -6.70 5.59 11.54
N THR A 91 -6.54 4.88 10.42
CA THR A 91 -5.88 3.58 10.39
C THR A 91 -4.37 3.71 10.61
N VAL A 92 -3.71 4.76 10.08
CA VAL A 92 -2.29 5.05 10.35
C VAL A 92 -2.07 5.34 11.83
N VAL A 93 -2.93 6.16 12.45
CA VAL A 93 -2.87 6.46 13.90
C VAL A 93 -3.08 5.18 14.72
N ALA A 94 -4.08 4.36 14.36
CA ALA A 94 -4.36 3.11 15.05
C ALA A 94 -3.20 2.10 14.94
N ALA A 95 -2.60 1.97 13.76
CA ALA A 95 -1.43 1.11 13.53
C ALA A 95 -0.20 1.55 14.35
N GLY A 96 -0.05 2.85 14.60
CA GLY A 96 0.97 3.39 15.51
C GLY A 96 0.72 3.04 16.98
N HIS A 97 -0.55 3.02 17.41
CA HIS A 97 -0.95 2.86 18.82
C HIS A 97 -1.05 1.39 19.28
N LEU A 98 -1.45 0.47 18.38
CA LEU A 98 -1.69 -0.95 18.69
C LEU A 98 -0.42 -1.81 18.82
N GLY A 99 0.76 -1.21 18.79
CA GLY A 99 2.03 -1.92 18.88
C GLY A 99 2.79 -1.66 20.18
N ASN A 100 2.08 -1.68 21.33
CA ASN A 100 2.64 -1.76 22.68
C ASN A 100 2.36 -3.15 23.25
#